data_AF-A0A1M7T307-F1
#
_entry.id   AF-A0A1M7T307-F1
#
_cell.length_a   1.000
_cell.length_b   1.000
_cell.length_c   1.000
_cell.angle_alpha   90.00
_cell.angle_beta   90.00
_cell.angle_gamma   90.00
#
_symmetry.space_group_name_H-M   'P 1'
#
loop_
_entity.id
_entity.type
_entity.pdbx_description
1 polymer ?
#
loop_
_entity_poly.entity_id
_entity_poly.type
_entity_poly.pdbx_seq_one_letter_code
_entity_poly.pdbx_strand_id
1 'polypeptide(L)'
;MVREQRLIEVFVELADTLVEQFDVVGLLQTLTERCVDLVDTDAAGLLLDDQRGNLRLIAHTHESARLLELFELQQQEGPCLDYFATGQVIANIDLATATDRWPVFTRAAREVGFGTSHAVPLRLRQQVIGALNLFRAERRPLSDNDLAVAQGLAGIATIGLLHERASATRSCSPSSCKPPCTAGSSSSRRKASCRPRPEQAWRRPSPSCAPTPAAPDNR
;
A
#
# COMPACT_ATOMS: atom_id res chain seq x y z
N MET A 1 -5.12 -30.27 -10.52
CA MET A 1 -5.71 -30.99 -9.36
C MET A 1 -5.31 -30.35 -8.03
N VAL A 2 -4.18 -30.67 -7.37
CA VAL A 2 -3.91 -30.16 -6.00
C VAL A 2 -3.70 -28.63 -5.92
N ARG A 3 -3.03 -28.01 -6.91
CA ARG A 3 -2.77 -26.56 -6.88
C ARG A 3 -4.03 -25.72 -7.09
N GLU A 4 -4.86 -26.07 -8.07
CA GLU A 4 -6.13 -25.39 -8.34
C GLU A 4 -7.07 -25.49 -7.15
N GLN A 5 -7.11 -26.66 -6.50
CA GLN A 5 -7.94 -26.87 -5.31
C GLN A 5 -7.47 -26.01 -4.12
N ARG A 6 -6.15 -25.94 -3.88
CA ARG A 6 -5.59 -25.01 -2.87
C ARG A 6 -5.89 -23.55 -3.17
N LEU A 7 -5.82 -23.14 -4.44
CA LEU A 7 -6.20 -21.78 -4.84
C LEU A 7 -7.66 -21.50 -4.50
N ILE A 8 -8.57 -22.41 -4.85
CA ILE A 8 -10.00 -22.26 -4.53
C ILE A 8 -10.21 -22.20 -3.01
N GLU A 9 -9.59 -23.10 -2.25
CA GLU A 9 -9.70 -23.14 -0.78
C GLU A 9 -9.24 -21.83 -0.14
N VAL A 10 -8.09 -21.28 -0.55
CA VAL A 10 -7.59 -19.99 -0.04
C VAL A 10 -8.51 -18.84 -0.45
N PHE A 11 -8.98 -18.81 -1.69
CA PHE A 11 -9.90 -17.75 -2.13
C PHE A 11 -11.22 -17.79 -1.35
N VAL A 12 -11.74 -18.98 -1.03
CA VAL A 12 -12.92 -19.14 -0.19
C VAL A 12 -12.62 -18.74 1.26
N GLU A 13 -11.51 -19.19 1.85
CA GLU A 13 -11.06 -18.81 3.19
C GLU A 13 -10.98 -17.28 3.35
N LEU A 14 -10.35 -16.61 2.39
CA LEU A 14 -10.22 -15.15 2.36
C LEU A 14 -11.56 -14.44 2.11
N ALA A 15 -12.46 -15.05 1.33
CA ALA A 15 -13.79 -14.50 1.08
C ALA A 15 -14.70 -14.62 2.32
N ASP A 16 -14.63 -15.73 3.05
CA ASP A 16 -15.41 -15.95 4.27
C ASP A 16 -14.95 -14.99 5.39
N THR A 17 -13.65 -14.69 5.47
CA THR A 17 -13.13 -13.69 6.41
C THR A 17 -13.65 -12.27 6.15
N LEU A 18 -14.18 -11.97 4.95
CA LEU A 18 -14.80 -10.68 4.63
C LEU A 18 -16.23 -10.54 5.17
N VAL A 19 -16.87 -11.62 5.63
CA VAL A 19 -18.31 -11.64 5.99
C VAL A 19 -18.53 -11.68 7.51
N GLU A 20 -17.64 -12.32 8.28
CA GLU A 20 -17.66 -12.31 9.74
C GLU A 20 -16.87 -11.12 10.32
N GLN A 21 -17.16 -10.71 11.57
CA GLN A 21 -16.61 -9.52 12.26
C GLN A 21 -15.24 -9.06 11.71
N PHE A 22 -15.27 -8.09 10.79
CA PHE A 22 -14.18 -7.90 9.84
C PHE A 22 -12.91 -7.36 10.50
N ASP A 23 -11.93 -8.24 10.71
CA ASP A 23 -10.56 -7.87 11.04
C ASP A 23 -9.72 -7.79 9.77
N VAL A 24 -9.60 -6.57 9.24
CA VAL A 24 -8.80 -6.31 8.04
C VAL A 24 -7.32 -6.66 8.23
N VAL A 25 -6.78 -6.50 9.45
CA VAL A 25 -5.37 -6.80 9.71
C VAL A 25 -5.16 -8.30 9.69
N GLY A 26 -6.06 -9.06 10.33
CA GLY A 26 -6.09 -10.52 10.26
C GLY A 26 -6.19 -11.04 8.83
N LEU A 27 -7.12 -10.49 8.02
CA LEU A 27 -7.23 -10.85 6.60
C LEU A 27 -5.91 -10.63 5.85
N LEU A 28 -5.30 -9.46 6.00
CA LEU A 28 -4.06 -9.11 5.28
C LEU A 28 -2.88 -9.97 5.72
N GLN A 29 -2.81 -10.34 7.00
CA GLN A 29 -1.79 -11.26 7.51
C GLN A 29 -1.97 -12.65 6.90
N THR A 30 -3.17 -13.23 6.98
CA THR A 30 -3.48 -14.54 6.37
C THR A 30 -3.19 -14.53 4.87
N LEU A 31 -3.59 -13.47 4.16
CA LEU A 31 -3.33 -13.33 2.73
C LEU A 31 -1.83 -13.30 2.42
N THR A 32 -1.06 -12.55 3.20
CA THR A 32 0.39 -12.43 3.04
C THR A 32 1.08 -13.78 3.27
N GLU A 33 0.61 -14.56 4.25
CA GLU A 33 1.06 -15.94 4.51
C GLU A 33 0.71 -16.88 3.34
N ARG A 34 -0.55 -16.89 2.90
CA ARG A 34 -1.00 -17.77 1.81
C ARG A 34 -0.34 -17.43 0.46
N CYS A 35 0.03 -16.17 0.23
CA CYS A 35 0.79 -15.78 -0.97
C CYS A 35 2.11 -16.55 -1.10
N VAL A 36 2.83 -16.74 0.01
CA VAL A 36 4.11 -17.46 0.02
C VAL A 36 3.92 -18.89 -0.46
N ASP A 37 2.90 -19.58 0.06
CA ASP A 37 2.57 -20.96 -0.29
C ASP A 37 2.06 -21.13 -1.74
N LEU A 38 1.25 -20.19 -2.23
CA LEU A 38 0.59 -20.31 -3.53
C LEU A 38 1.48 -19.91 -4.72
N VAL A 39 2.41 -18.99 -4.48
CA VAL A 39 3.30 -18.36 -5.47
C VAL A 39 4.73 -18.96 -5.36
N ASP A 40 4.97 -19.85 -4.40
CA ASP A 40 6.25 -20.53 -4.15
C ASP A 40 7.39 -19.54 -3.92
N THR A 41 7.18 -18.59 -3.01
CA THR A 41 8.18 -17.58 -2.63
C THR A 41 8.69 -17.87 -1.22
N ASP A 42 9.80 -17.24 -0.81
CA ASP A 42 10.42 -17.53 0.49
C ASP A 42 9.88 -16.60 1.59
N ALA A 43 9.54 -15.36 1.23
CA ALA A 43 8.95 -14.41 2.16
C ALA A 43 8.06 -13.40 1.46
N ALA A 44 7.17 -12.77 2.23
CA ALA A 44 6.29 -11.72 1.74
C ALA A 44 6.13 -10.61 2.79
N GLY A 45 5.89 -9.39 2.30
CA GLY A 45 5.57 -8.20 3.08
C GLY A 45 4.42 -7.45 2.43
N LEU A 46 3.60 -6.76 3.23
CA LEU A 46 2.48 -5.97 2.72
C LEU A 46 2.53 -4.56 3.31
N LEU A 47 2.70 -3.58 2.43
CA LEU A 47 2.73 -2.16 2.73
C LEU A 47 1.41 -1.50 2.34
N LEU A 48 0.86 -0.64 3.20
CA LEU A 48 -0.31 0.17 2.91
C LEU A 48 -0.06 1.66 3.12
N ASP A 49 -0.69 2.49 2.29
CA ASP A 49 -0.73 3.93 2.49
C ASP A 49 -1.62 4.29 3.69
N ASP A 50 -1.07 5.10 4.60
CA ASP A 50 -1.77 5.63 5.79
C ASP A 50 -2.71 6.80 5.47
N GLN A 51 -3.06 6.99 4.19
CA GLN A 51 -3.86 8.08 3.63
C GLN A 51 -3.22 9.47 3.75
N ARG A 52 -2.01 9.55 4.32
CA ARG A 52 -1.20 10.77 4.37
C ARG A 52 -0.03 10.69 3.38
N GLY A 53 -0.03 9.67 2.52
CA GLY A 53 1.02 9.43 1.53
C GLY A 53 2.22 8.68 2.09
N ASN A 54 2.12 8.08 3.29
CA ASN A 54 3.20 7.29 3.87
C ASN A 54 2.81 5.81 3.88
N LEU A 55 3.68 5.00 3.30
CA LEU A 55 3.55 3.55 3.38
C LEU A 55 3.93 3.04 4.78
N ARG A 56 3.18 2.06 5.26
CA ARG A 56 3.42 1.36 6.52
C ARG A 56 3.31 -0.14 6.31
N LEU A 57 4.19 -0.89 6.98
CA LEU A 57 4.13 -2.35 7.01
C LEU A 57 2.95 -2.80 7.88
N ILE A 58 2.08 -3.62 7.29
CA ILE A 58 0.85 -4.13 7.93
C ILE A 58 0.95 -5.63 8.19
N ALA A 59 1.54 -6.39 7.26
CA ALA A 59 1.67 -7.83 7.35
C ALA A 59 3.03 -8.31 6.79
N HIS A 60 3.52 -9.44 7.30
CA HIS A 60 4.77 -10.07 6.85
C HIS A 60 4.82 -11.54 7.26
N THR A 61 5.55 -12.38 6.51
CA THR A 61 5.69 -13.81 6.84
C THR A 61 6.95 -14.16 7.61
N HIS A 62 8.05 -13.43 7.39
CA HIS A 62 9.33 -13.68 8.04
C HIS A 62 9.93 -12.37 8.56
N GLU A 63 10.72 -12.46 9.63
CA GLU A 63 11.43 -11.31 10.20
C GLU A 63 12.43 -10.71 9.18
N SER A 64 13.00 -11.54 8.31
CA SER A 64 13.86 -11.09 7.20
C SER A 64 13.13 -10.14 6.25
N ALA A 65 11.90 -10.49 5.83
CA ALA A 65 11.06 -9.61 5.03
C ALA A 65 10.70 -8.35 5.80
N ARG A 66 10.28 -8.47 7.07
CA ARG A 66 9.95 -7.31 7.91
C ARG A 66 11.10 -6.30 7.99
N LEU A 67 12.32 -6.78 8.28
CA LEU A 67 13.49 -5.91 8.40
C LEU A 67 13.80 -5.23 7.06
N LEU A 68 13.71 -5.96 5.95
CA LEU A 68 13.94 -5.40 4.63
C LEU A 68 12.90 -4.34 4.24
N GLU A 69 11.62 -4.59 4.50
CA GLU A 69 10.53 -3.65 4.27
C GLU A 69 10.70 -2.36 5.09
N LEU A 70 11.02 -2.50 6.37
CA LEU A 70 11.28 -1.34 7.23
C LEU A 70 12.50 -0.55 6.76
N PHE A 71 13.53 -1.24 6.25
CA PHE A 71 14.70 -0.60 5.68
C PHE A 71 14.38 0.17 4.40
N GLU A 72 13.58 -0.40 3.50
CA GLU A 72 13.07 0.31 2.30
C GLU A 72 12.33 1.60 2.69
N LEU A 73 11.43 1.53 3.68
CA LEU A 73 10.71 2.70 4.18
C LEU A 73 11.65 3.75 4.82
N GLN A 74 12.67 3.33 5.56
CA GLN A 74 13.62 4.25 6.21
C GLN A 74 14.52 4.96 5.20
N GLN A 75 15.02 4.21 4.22
CA GLN A 75 15.93 4.72 3.21
C GLN A 75 15.22 5.47 2.10
N GLN A 76 13.88 5.37 2.03
CA GLN A 76 13.07 5.94 0.94
C GLN A 76 13.58 5.46 -0.43
N GLU A 77 14.04 4.21 -0.50
CA GLU A 77 14.62 3.61 -1.68
C GLU A 77 14.21 2.14 -1.79
N GLY A 78 13.58 1.79 -2.91
CA GLY A 78 13.22 0.42 -3.22
C GLY A 78 12.11 0.32 -4.27
N PRO A 79 11.84 -0.90 -4.75
CA PRO A 79 10.89 -1.15 -5.83
C PRO A 79 9.46 -0.81 -5.45
N CYS A 80 9.06 -0.95 -4.18
CA CYS A 80 7.72 -0.61 -3.74
C CYS A 80 7.49 0.91 -3.78
N LEU A 81 8.49 1.72 -3.43
CA LEU A 81 8.36 3.18 -3.43
C LEU A 81 8.29 3.74 -4.85
N ASP A 82 9.15 3.27 -5.74
CA ASP A 82 9.10 3.60 -7.18
C ASP A 82 7.76 3.19 -7.79
N TYR A 83 7.28 1.99 -7.43
CA TYR A 83 5.98 1.52 -7.84
C TYR A 83 4.87 2.43 -7.31
N PHE A 84 4.88 2.77 -6.02
CA PHE A 84 3.83 3.59 -5.39
C PHE A 84 3.68 4.94 -6.09
N ALA A 85 4.79 5.51 -6.57
CA ALA A 85 4.81 6.72 -7.37
C ALA A 85 4.29 6.53 -8.81
N THR A 86 4.52 5.36 -9.43
CA THR A 86 4.28 5.14 -10.88
C THR A 86 3.02 4.33 -11.21
N GLY A 87 2.57 3.47 -10.30
CA GLY A 87 1.43 2.60 -10.48
C GLY A 87 1.61 1.47 -11.50
N GLN A 88 2.82 1.01 -11.82
CA GLN A 88 3.12 -0.02 -12.85
C GLN A 88 3.80 -1.27 -12.29
N VAL A 89 3.26 -2.48 -12.52
CA VAL A 89 3.74 -3.72 -11.84
C VAL A 89 5.22 -3.91 -12.11
N ILE A 90 6.03 -4.02 -11.04
CA ILE A 90 7.46 -4.29 -11.16
C ILE A 90 7.71 -5.67 -10.55
N ALA A 91 7.72 -6.69 -11.41
CA ALA A 91 8.01 -8.06 -11.02
C ALA A 91 9.36 -8.50 -11.59
N ASN A 92 9.91 -9.58 -11.02
CA ASN A 92 11.10 -10.27 -11.52
C ASN A 92 12.36 -9.39 -11.44
N ILE A 93 12.51 -8.67 -10.34
CA ILE A 93 13.67 -7.83 -10.08
C ILE A 93 14.81 -8.74 -9.63
N ASP A 94 15.86 -8.86 -10.46
CA ASP A 94 17.12 -9.46 -10.04
C ASP A 94 17.92 -8.45 -9.19
N LEU A 95 18.07 -8.75 -7.90
CA LEU A 95 18.74 -7.88 -6.95
C LEU A 95 20.24 -7.74 -7.23
N ALA A 96 20.85 -8.63 -8.03
CA ALA A 96 22.23 -8.48 -8.45
C ALA A 96 22.40 -7.37 -9.51
N THR A 97 21.41 -7.18 -10.38
CA THR A 97 21.49 -6.23 -11.51
C THR A 97 20.75 -4.92 -11.23
N ALA A 98 19.81 -4.90 -10.29
CA ALA A 98 19.05 -3.71 -9.94
C ALA A 98 19.83 -2.68 -9.09
N THR A 99 21.11 -2.92 -8.82
CA THR A 99 21.97 -2.04 -7.99
C THR A 99 22.12 -0.64 -8.58
N ASP A 100 22.02 -0.47 -9.91
CA ASP A 100 22.09 0.85 -10.53
C ASP A 100 20.87 1.72 -10.19
N ARG A 101 19.73 1.10 -9.86
CA ARG A 101 18.47 1.78 -9.56
C ARG A 101 18.22 1.90 -8.06
N TRP A 102 18.51 0.83 -7.31
CA TRP A 102 18.32 0.79 -5.86
C TRP A 102 19.56 0.24 -5.13
N PRO A 103 20.70 0.95 -5.16
CA PRO A 103 21.98 0.46 -4.63
C PRO A 103 21.94 0.12 -3.13
N VAL A 104 21.17 0.86 -2.33
CA VAL A 104 21.10 0.67 -0.89
C VAL A 104 20.18 -0.49 -0.55
N PHE A 105 19.01 -0.56 -1.21
CA PHE A 105 18.05 -1.64 -1.04
C PHE A 105 18.58 -3.00 -1.50
N THR A 106 19.16 -3.07 -2.71
CA THR A 106 19.64 -4.35 -3.25
C THR A 106 20.75 -4.96 -2.40
N ARG A 107 21.63 -4.12 -1.84
CA ARG A 107 22.65 -4.56 -0.89
C ARG A 107 22.01 -5.17 0.37
N ALA A 108 21.08 -4.46 1.01
CA ALA A 108 20.40 -4.95 2.21
C ALA A 108 19.62 -6.25 1.94
N ALA A 109 18.88 -6.30 0.82
CA ALA A 109 18.13 -7.49 0.43
C ALA A 109 19.04 -8.72 0.23
N ARG A 110 20.23 -8.51 -0.36
CA ARG A 110 21.23 -9.57 -0.55
C ARG A 110 21.91 -10.00 0.76
N GLU A 111 22.16 -9.07 1.69
CA GLU A 111 22.69 -9.38 3.02
C GLU A 111 21.71 -10.24 3.84
N VAL A 112 20.40 -10.03 3.64
CA VAL A 112 19.32 -10.84 4.23
C VAL A 112 19.14 -12.19 3.51
N GLY A 113 19.74 -12.35 2.32
CA GLY A 113 19.77 -13.62 1.58
C GLY A 113 18.79 -13.70 0.41
N PHE A 114 18.13 -12.61 0.02
CA PHE A 114 17.23 -12.59 -1.13
C PHE A 114 17.99 -12.36 -2.44
N GLY A 115 17.58 -13.08 -3.49
CA GLY A 115 18.12 -12.98 -4.84
C GLY A 115 17.16 -12.30 -5.82
N THR A 116 15.85 -12.45 -5.64
CA THR A 116 14.81 -11.80 -6.44
C THR A 116 13.72 -11.17 -5.58
N SER A 117 13.15 -10.08 -6.10
CA SER A 117 12.04 -9.35 -5.48
C SER A 117 10.93 -9.08 -6.52
N HIS A 118 9.69 -9.07 -6.05
CA HIS A 118 8.51 -8.81 -6.86
C HIS A 118 7.58 -7.88 -6.08
N ALA A 119 7.20 -6.75 -6.68
CA ALA A 119 6.25 -5.81 -6.09
C ALA A 119 4.92 -5.86 -6.85
N VAL A 120 3.89 -6.39 -6.19
CA VAL A 120 2.54 -6.54 -6.73
C VAL A 120 1.62 -5.51 -6.07
N PRO A 121 0.94 -4.67 -6.84
CA PRO A 121 0.23 -3.54 -6.28
C PRO A 121 -1.17 -3.81 -5.80
N LEU A 122 -1.56 -3.13 -4.74
CA LEU A 122 -2.95 -3.02 -4.32
C LEU A 122 -3.51 -1.75 -4.97
N ARG A 123 -4.36 -1.93 -5.98
CA ARG A 123 -4.92 -0.83 -6.78
C ARG A 123 -6.40 -0.65 -6.52
N LEU A 124 -6.77 0.55 -6.10
CA LEU A 124 -8.14 1.02 -6.11
C LEU A 124 -8.38 1.91 -7.32
N ARG A 125 -9.06 1.39 -8.34
CA ARG A 125 -9.27 2.08 -9.63
C ARG A 125 -7.93 2.49 -10.25
N GLN A 126 -7.62 3.79 -10.30
CA GLN A 126 -6.37 4.34 -10.82
C GLN A 126 -5.36 4.69 -9.71
N GLN A 127 -5.70 4.49 -8.43
CA GLN A 127 -4.85 4.83 -7.30
C GLN A 127 -4.22 3.58 -6.70
N VAL A 128 -2.91 3.65 -6.42
CA VAL A 128 -2.21 2.65 -5.62
C VAL A 128 -2.46 2.95 -4.15
N ILE A 129 -2.97 1.98 -3.40
CA ILE A 129 -3.23 2.11 -1.95
C ILE A 129 -2.25 1.29 -1.10
N GLY A 130 -1.37 0.53 -1.74
CA GLY A 130 -0.36 -0.30 -1.10
C GLY A 130 0.34 -1.23 -2.09
N ALA A 131 1.21 -2.08 -1.56
CA ALA A 131 1.91 -3.11 -2.31
C ALA A 131 2.08 -4.39 -1.48
N LEU A 132 1.98 -5.52 -2.16
CA LEU A 132 2.38 -6.84 -1.72
C LEU A 132 3.74 -7.14 -2.34
N ASN A 133 4.76 -7.24 -1.51
CA ASN A 133 6.11 -7.54 -1.91
C ASN A 133 6.39 -9.02 -1.63
N LEU A 134 6.95 -9.71 -2.61
CA LEU A 134 7.35 -11.11 -2.53
C LEU A 134 8.85 -11.20 -2.75
N PHE A 135 9.51 -12.05 -1.97
CA PHE A 135 10.94 -12.23 -1.98
C PHE A 135 11.30 -13.69 -2.14
N ARG A 136 12.37 -13.94 -2.89
CA ARG A 136 12.91 -15.27 -3.10
C ARG A 136 14.43 -15.24 -3.02
N ALA A 137 15.04 -16.19 -2.32
CA ALA A 137 16.48 -16.38 -2.20
C ALA A 137 17.10 -16.79 -3.54
N GLU A 138 16.41 -17.67 -4.27
CA GLU A 138 16.82 -18.07 -5.60
C GLU A 138 16.56 -16.97 -6.64
N ARG A 139 17.44 -16.89 -7.66
CA ARG A 139 17.25 -15.98 -8.80
C ARG A 139 16.33 -16.60 -9.84
N ARG A 140 15.06 -16.78 -9.49
CA ARG A 140 14.05 -17.34 -10.37
C ARG A 140 12.90 -16.35 -10.55
N PRO A 141 12.56 -15.97 -11.80
CA PRO A 141 11.38 -15.13 -12.04
C PRO A 141 10.10 -15.86 -11.66
N LEU A 142 9.07 -15.11 -11.29
CA LEU A 142 7.70 -15.63 -11.24
C LEU A 142 7.21 -15.89 -12.66
N SER A 143 6.49 -17.00 -12.82
CA SER A 143 5.76 -17.26 -14.06
C SER A 143 4.56 -16.31 -14.17
N ASP A 144 4.01 -16.15 -15.38
CA ASP A 144 2.82 -15.34 -15.60
C ASP A 144 1.62 -15.83 -14.77
N ASN A 145 1.52 -17.14 -14.54
CA ASN A 145 0.47 -17.73 -13.71
C ASN A 145 0.65 -17.33 -12.23
N ASP A 146 1.87 -17.45 -11.71
CA ASP A 146 2.18 -17.07 -10.32
C ASP A 146 1.95 -15.58 -10.09
N LEU A 147 2.30 -14.75 -11.07
CA LEU A 147 2.02 -13.32 -11.05
C LEU A 147 0.51 -13.03 -11.08
N ALA A 148 -0.27 -13.77 -11.87
CA ALA A 148 -1.72 -13.64 -11.91
C ALA A 148 -2.37 -14.03 -10.57
N VAL A 149 -1.88 -15.08 -9.91
CA VAL A 149 -2.32 -15.46 -8.56
C VAL A 149 -2.02 -14.33 -7.56
N ALA A 150 -0.79 -13.82 -7.54
CA ALA A 150 -0.41 -12.74 -6.65
C ALA A 150 -1.26 -11.46 -6.88
N GLN A 151 -1.57 -11.15 -8.14
CA GLN A 151 -2.47 -10.04 -8.49
C GLN A 151 -3.91 -10.28 -8.03
N GLY A 152 -4.41 -11.52 -8.14
CA GLY A 152 -5.73 -11.90 -7.63
C GLY A 152 -5.83 -11.72 -6.12
N LEU A 153 -4.81 -12.17 -5.38
CA LEU A 153 -4.71 -11.98 -3.93
C LEU A 153 -4.61 -10.48 -3.57
N ALA A 154 -3.77 -9.69 -4.26
CA ALA A 154 -3.74 -8.24 -4.06
C ALA A 154 -5.10 -7.57 -4.35
N GLY A 155 -5.89 -8.13 -5.27
CA GLY A 155 -7.28 -7.74 -5.52
C GLY A 155 -8.20 -7.99 -4.32
N ILE A 156 -8.13 -9.17 -3.70
CA ILE A 156 -8.88 -9.50 -2.47
C ILE A 156 -8.48 -8.56 -1.33
N ALA A 157 -7.18 -8.35 -1.12
CA ALA A 157 -6.67 -7.42 -0.12
C ALA A 157 -7.26 -6.01 -0.32
N THR A 158 -7.31 -5.54 -1.57
CA THR A 158 -7.92 -4.26 -1.93
C THR A 158 -9.41 -4.22 -1.59
N ILE A 159 -10.16 -5.28 -1.90
CA ILE A 159 -11.60 -5.36 -1.59
C ILE A 159 -11.84 -5.36 -0.08
N GLY A 160 -11.06 -6.11 0.69
CA GLY A 160 -11.13 -6.10 2.15
C GLY A 160 -10.88 -4.71 2.72
N LEU A 161 -9.84 -4.02 2.24
CA LEU A 161 -9.55 -2.65 2.66
C LEU A 161 -10.68 -1.67 2.35
N LEU A 162 -11.38 -1.84 1.22
CA LEU A 162 -12.56 -1.03 0.92
C LEU A 162 -13.73 -1.32 1.85
N HIS A 163 -13.91 -2.59 2.21
CA HIS A 163 -14.98 -3.01 3.11
C HIS A 163 -14.80 -2.40 4.51
N GLU A 164 -13.60 -2.45 5.08
CA GLU A 164 -13.31 -1.81 6.38
C GLU A 164 -13.60 -0.31 6.34
N ARG A 165 -13.12 0.40 5.30
CA ARG A 165 -13.33 1.85 5.17
C ARG A 165 -14.82 2.21 5.06
N ALA A 166 -15.60 1.42 4.33
CA ALA A 166 -17.03 1.63 4.20
C ALA A 166 -17.78 1.39 5.53
N SER A 167 -17.36 0.37 6.29
CA SER A 167 -17.92 0.02 7.60
C SER A 167 -17.56 1.05 8.68
N ALA A 168 -16.32 1.55 8.69
CA ALA A 168 -15.87 2.63 9.56
C ALA A 168 -16.69 3.91 9.33
N THR A 169 -16.93 4.28 8.06
CA THR A 169 -17.72 5.48 7.71
C THR A 169 -19.19 5.35 8.15
N ARG A 170 -19.77 4.15 8.12
CA ARG A 170 -21.16 3.89 8.55
C ARG A 170 -21.36 3.98 10.06
N SER A 171 -20.30 3.81 10.85
CA SER A 171 -20.36 3.96 12.31
C SER A 171 -20.53 5.42 12.76
N CYS A 172 -20.24 6.40 11.90
CA CYS A 172 -20.63 7.80 12.10
C CYS A 172 -22.08 8.02 11.65
N SER A 173 -23.04 7.50 12.43
CA SER A 173 -24.43 7.98 12.34
C SER A 173 -24.53 9.42 12.86
N PRO A 174 -25.22 10.35 12.16
CA PRO A 174 -25.51 11.69 12.67
C PRO A 174 -26.28 11.70 14.00
N SER A 175 -26.89 10.56 14.39
CA SER A 175 -27.73 10.46 15.60
C SER A 175 -26.96 10.36 16.92
N SER A 176 -25.63 10.16 16.91
CA SER A 176 -24.80 10.11 18.13
C SER A 176 -23.92 11.35 18.34
N CYS A 177 -23.88 12.29 17.37
CA CYS A 177 -23.34 13.62 17.59
C CYS A 177 -24.30 14.42 18.46
N LYS A 178 -24.16 14.31 19.78
CA LYS A 178 -24.80 15.22 20.73
C LYS A 178 -24.28 16.63 20.41
N PRO A 179 -25.12 17.59 19.98
CA PRO A 179 -24.67 18.96 19.83
C PRO A 179 -24.21 19.48 21.20
N PRO A 180 -23.20 20.38 21.29
CA PRO A 180 -22.95 21.06 22.55
C PRO A 180 -24.23 21.83 22.92
N CYS A 181 -24.79 21.47 24.07
CA CYS A 181 -26.02 22.02 24.62
C CYS A 181 -26.06 23.55 24.49
N THR A 182 -27.07 24.06 23.79
CA THR A 182 -27.48 25.47 23.89
C THR A 182 -28.59 25.62 24.92
N ALA A 183 -28.29 26.24 26.05
CA ALA A 183 -29.18 27.01 26.94
C ALA A 183 -28.30 27.58 28.07
N GLY A 184 -28.31 28.84 28.48
CA GLY A 184 -29.07 30.04 28.15
C GLY A 184 -28.72 31.07 29.23
N SER A 185 -28.43 32.31 28.81
CA SER A 185 -28.41 33.56 29.60
C SER A 185 -27.76 33.59 31.00
N SER A 186 -26.65 34.30 31.16
CA SER A 186 -26.66 35.70 31.64
C SER A 186 -25.28 36.19 32.15
N SER A 187 -24.97 37.42 31.75
CA SER A 187 -24.08 38.39 32.41
C SER A 187 -22.54 38.24 32.33
N SER A 188 -21.98 39.25 31.65
CA SER A 188 -20.71 39.92 31.96
C SER A 188 -19.39 39.39 31.36
N ARG A 189 -18.94 40.16 30.35
CA ARG A 189 -17.64 40.86 30.37
C ARG A 189 -16.37 39.98 30.34
N ARG A 190 -15.85 39.71 29.13
CA ARG A 190 -14.51 40.14 28.65
C ARG A 190 -14.24 39.63 27.22
N LYS A 191 -13.76 40.55 26.37
CA LYS A 191 -13.23 40.29 25.02
C LYS A 191 -11.88 39.58 25.12
N ALA A 192 -11.70 38.50 24.36
CA ALA A 192 -10.39 37.97 23.92
C ALA A 192 -10.62 37.13 22.65
N SER A 193 -10.66 37.77 21.48
CA SER A 193 -9.61 37.70 20.45
C SER A 193 -9.14 36.26 20.12
N CYS A 194 -9.92 35.53 19.33
CA CYS A 194 -9.41 34.41 18.54
C CYS A 194 -8.62 34.97 17.34
N ARG A 195 -7.29 34.79 17.35
CA ARG A 195 -6.46 34.84 16.14
C ARG A 195 -6.08 33.40 15.79
N PRO A 196 -6.33 32.91 14.57
CA PRO A 196 -5.52 31.83 14.02
C PRO A 196 -4.18 32.42 13.53
N ARG A 197 -3.06 31.78 13.88
CA ARG A 197 -1.76 31.98 13.24
C ARG A 197 -1.51 30.81 12.26
N PRO A 198 -0.73 31.04 11.18
CA PRO A 198 -0.97 30.43 9.88
C PRO A 198 -0.27 29.08 9.68
N GLU A 199 -0.99 28.16 9.04
CA GLU A 199 -0.42 27.15 8.16
C GLU A 199 0.14 27.85 6.90
N GLN A 200 1.42 27.66 6.58
CA GLN A 200 1.98 27.70 5.22
C GLN A 200 3.51 27.60 5.27
N ALA A 201 4.05 26.44 4.89
CA ALA A 201 5.34 26.32 4.18
C ALA A 201 5.65 24.85 3.86
N TRP A 202 5.06 24.30 2.79
CA TRP A 202 5.79 23.53 1.76
C TRP A 202 4.83 23.16 0.61
N ARG A 203 4.55 24.11 -0.29
CA ARG A 203 4.15 23.77 -1.66
C ARG A 203 5.39 23.92 -2.54
N ARG A 204 5.89 22.81 -3.10
CA ARG A 204 6.65 22.85 -4.34
C ARG A 204 5.74 22.33 -5.46
N PRO A 205 5.63 23.05 -6.59
CA PRO A 205 4.89 22.57 -7.76
C PRO A 205 5.77 21.62 -8.58
N SER A 206 5.19 20.52 -9.07
CA SER A 206 5.78 19.73 -10.15
C SER A 206 5.62 20.47 -11.49
N PRO A 207 6.66 20.53 -12.34
CA PRO A 207 6.57 21.17 -13.65
C PRO A 207 6.22 20.15 -14.74
N SER A 208 5.04 20.24 -15.34
CA SER A 208 4.83 19.80 -16.74
C SER A 208 3.42 20.17 -17.24
N CYS A 209 3.28 21.40 -17.72
CA CYS A 209 2.36 21.76 -18.79
C CYS A 209 2.88 23.07 -19.37
N ALA A 210 3.83 22.98 -20.30
CA ALA A 210 4.18 24.11 -21.15
C ALA A 210 3.19 24.14 -22.34
N PRO A 211 2.53 25.27 -22.62
CA PRO A 211 1.77 25.45 -23.85
C PRO A 211 2.69 25.80 -25.03
N THR A 212 2.39 25.21 -26.18
CA THR A 212 3.00 25.46 -27.50
C THR A 212 2.86 26.93 -27.93
N PRO A 213 3.91 27.57 -28.50
CA PRO A 213 3.78 28.93 -29.03
C PRO A 213 3.03 28.96 -30.37
N ALA A 214 2.15 29.96 -30.51
CA ALA A 214 1.40 30.27 -31.71
C ALA A 214 2.31 30.81 -32.84
N ALA A 215 1.94 30.48 -34.08
CA ALA A 215 2.59 30.93 -35.30
C ALA A 215 2.46 32.46 -35.53
N PRO A 216 3.42 33.11 -36.20
CA PRO A 216 3.30 34.51 -36.56
C PRO A 216 2.40 34.71 -37.79
N ASP A 217 1.48 35.66 -37.64
CA ASP A 217 0.62 36.27 -38.66
C ASP A 217 1.50 36.99 -39.70
N ASN A 218 1.33 36.67 -40.98
CA ASN A 218 2.13 37.19 -42.08
C ASN A 218 1.24 38.11 -42.94
N ARG A 219 1.59 39.39 -42.96
CA ARG A 219 1.01 40.42 -43.85
C ARG A 219 2.12 41.07 -44.65
#